data_AF-A0A1X7PKN3-F1
#
_entry.id   AF-A0A1X7PKN3-F1
#
_cell.length_a   1.000
_cell.length_b   1.000
_cell.length_c   1.000
_cell.angle_alpha   90.00
_cell.angle_beta   90.00
_cell.angle_gamma   90.00
#
_symmetry.space_group_name_H-M   'P 1'
#
loop_
_entity.id
_entity.type
_entity.pdbx_description
1 polymer ?
#
loop_
_entity_poly.entity_id
_entity_poly.type
_entity_poly.pdbx_seq_one_letter_code
_entity_poly.pdbx_strand_id
1 'polypeptide(L)'
;MTPHIPGLTPRPETEIRPGLEEGLSLYRAGYFWEAHEAWEPLWLAAAPNSRERALLQGLIQLANGWLKLRMGRAPAAGRIAALAREHLDRAGRGEVLGIDTAWARAERDRLERAVIPDGDTHPGKVAL
;
A
#
# COMPACT_ATOMS: atom_id res chain seq x y z
N MET A 1 -10.33 17.52 -2.35
CA MET A 1 -10.32 16.80 -1.07
C MET A 1 -8.90 16.86 -0.51
N THR A 2 -8.70 16.78 0.81
CA THR A 2 -7.35 16.69 1.40
C THR A 2 -7.09 15.22 1.78
N PRO A 3 -5.94 14.62 1.43
CA PRO A 3 -5.63 13.25 1.83
C PRO A 3 -5.63 13.09 3.35
N HIS A 4 -6.25 12.03 3.85
CA HIS A 4 -6.19 11.68 5.26
C HIS A 4 -4.84 11.06 5.63
N ILE A 5 -4.21 11.63 6.64
CA ILE A 5 -2.99 11.14 7.26
C ILE A 5 -3.20 11.22 8.77
N PRO A 6 -3.29 10.08 9.48
CA PRO A 6 -3.59 10.06 10.90
C PRO A 6 -2.61 10.92 11.71
N GLY A 7 -3.17 11.86 12.48
CA GLY A 7 -2.42 12.82 13.31
C GLY A 7 -1.91 14.06 12.57
N LEU A 8 -2.08 14.17 11.25
CA LEU A 8 -1.68 15.33 10.45
C LEU A 8 -2.84 16.02 9.75
N THR A 9 -3.78 15.25 9.20
CA THR A 9 -4.97 15.78 8.53
C THR A 9 -6.22 15.08 9.07
N PRO A 10 -7.38 15.79 9.13
CA PRO A 10 -8.61 15.20 9.64
C PRO A 10 -9.07 14.05 8.75
N ARG A 11 -9.87 13.14 9.31
CA ARG A 11 -10.59 12.13 8.52
C ARG A 11 -11.66 12.86 7.69
N PRO A 12 -11.89 12.48 6.42
CA PRO A 12 -12.99 13.06 5.65
C PRO A 12 -14.33 12.79 6.34
N GLU A 13 -15.23 13.78 6.26
CA GLU A 13 -16.60 13.64 6.75
C GLU A 13 -17.47 12.81 5.80
N THR A 14 -17.10 12.79 4.51
CA THR A 14 -17.78 11.99 3.49
C THR A 14 -17.28 10.56 3.48
N GLU A 15 -18.20 9.62 3.31
CA GLU A 15 -17.88 8.22 3.10
C GLU A 15 -17.06 8.01 1.82
N ILE A 16 -16.14 7.06 1.86
CA ILE A 16 -15.37 6.66 0.68
C ILE A 16 -16.18 5.62 -0.08
N ARG A 17 -16.43 5.88 -1.36
CA ARG A 17 -17.14 4.94 -2.23
C ARG A 17 -16.34 3.64 -2.36
N PRO A 18 -16.92 2.47 -2.08
CA PRO A 18 -16.27 1.20 -2.36
C PRO A 18 -16.09 0.99 -3.86
N GLY A 19 -14.92 0.51 -4.28
CA GLY A 19 -14.69 0.22 -5.69
C GLY A 19 -13.23 0.05 -6.06
N LEU A 20 -12.99 -0.80 -7.05
CA LEU A 20 -11.64 -1.05 -7.55
C LEU A 20 -11.06 0.19 -8.23
N GLU A 21 -11.81 0.77 -9.17
CA GLU A 21 -11.41 1.97 -9.91
C GLU A 21 -11.31 3.20 -9.01
N GLU A 22 -12.24 3.35 -8.07
CA GLU A 22 -12.21 4.42 -7.07
C GLU A 22 -10.91 4.35 -6.25
N GLY A 23 -10.59 3.19 -5.67
CA GLY A 23 -9.36 3.02 -4.91
C GLY A 23 -8.10 3.20 -5.76
N LEU A 24 -8.11 2.78 -7.03
CA LEU A 24 -6.99 3.03 -7.96
C LEU A 24 -6.78 4.52 -8.23
N SER A 25 -7.87 5.26 -8.45
CA SER A 25 -7.84 6.71 -8.67
C SER A 25 -7.28 7.43 -7.44
N LEU A 26 -7.82 7.11 -6.27
CA LEU A 26 -7.38 7.64 -4.98
C LEU A 26 -5.90 7.32 -4.70
N TYR A 27 -5.50 6.07 -4.91
CA TYR A 27 -4.13 5.61 -4.71
C TYR A 27 -3.15 6.39 -5.60
N ARG A 28 -3.46 6.54 -6.89
CA ARG A 28 -2.62 7.29 -7.85
C ARG A 28 -2.52 8.77 -7.49
N ALA A 29 -3.58 9.34 -6.92
CA ALA A 29 -3.58 10.71 -6.40
C ALA A 29 -2.93 10.83 -5.01
N GLY A 30 -2.50 9.72 -4.40
CA GLY A 30 -1.84 9.68 -3.11
C GLY A 30 -2.78 9.74 -1.91
N TYR A 31 -4.06 9.44 -2.08
CA TYR A 31 -5.06 9.36 -1.03
C TYR A 31 -5.06 7.92 -0.49
N PHE A 32 -3.97 7.55 0.18
CA PHE A 32 -3.69 6.16 0.49
C PHE A 32 -4.63 5.58 1.55
N TRP A 33 -5.03 6.38 2.53
CA TRP A 33 -6.03 5.92 3.50
C TRP A 33 -7.39 5.72 2.82
N GLU A 34 -7.78 6.61 1.93
CA GLU A 34 -9.04 6.52 1.20
C GLU A 34 -9.03 5.34 0.22
N ALA A 35 -7.91 5.11 -0.47
CA ALA A 35 -7.75 3.93 -1.33
C ALA A 35 -7.91 2.63 -0.54
N HIS A 36 -7.39 2.59 0.69
CA HIS A 36 -7.62 1.49 1.63
C HIS A 36 -9.11 1.28 1.88
N GLU A 37 -9.83 2.33 2.31
CA GLU A 37 -11.28 2.23 2.59
C GLU A 37 -12.08 1.81 1.35
N ALA A 38 -11.71 2.30 0.15
CA ALA A 38 -12.40 1.95 -1.09
C ALA A 38 -12.25 0.46 -1.45
N TRP A 39 -11.13 -0.16 -1.12
CA TRP A 39 -10.85 -1.56 -1.43
C TRP A 39 -11.26 -2.54 -0.32
N GLU A 40 -11.36 -2.11 0.94
CA GLU A 40 -11.66 -2.99 2.07
C GLU A 40 -12.99 -3.78 1.90
N PRO A 41 -14.12 -3.18 1.47
CA PRO A 41 -15.36 -3.93 1.27
C PRO A 41 -15.23 -5.00 0.17
N LEU A 42 -14.48 -4.71 -0.90
CA LEU A 42 -14.22 -5.68 -1.98
C LEU A 42 -13.39 -6.85 -1.45
N TRP A 43 -12.37 -6.56 -0.62
CA TRP A 43 -11.55 -7.59 0.01
C TRP A 43 -12.37 -8.48 0.95
N LEU A 44 -13.25 -7.89 1.77
CA LEU A 44 -14.14 -8.63 2.67
C LEU A 44 -15.08 -9.55 1.88
N ALA A 45 -15.61 -9.08 0.75
CA ALA A 45 -16.52 -9.83 -0.10
C ALA A 45 -15.84 -10.90 -0.99
N ALA A 46 -14.53 -10.77 -1.24
CA ALA A 46 -13.79 -11.69 -2.11
C ALA A 46 -13.68 -13.10 -1.50
N ALA A 47 -13.81 -14.12 -2.37
CA ALA A 47 -13.79 -15.51 -1.98
C ALA A 47 -12.52 -15.88 -1.18
N PRO A 48 -12.63 -16.68 -0.12
CA PRO A 48 -11.47 -17.15 0.63
C PRO A 48 -10.44 -17.85 -0.28
N ASN A 49 -9.15 -17.61 -0.02
CA ASN A 49 -8.03 -18.19 -0.76
C ASN A 49 -8.01 -17.90 -2.27
N SER A 50 -8.80 -16.94 -2.75
CA SER A 50 -8.84 -16.56 -4.17
C SER A 50 -7.71 -15.59 -4.54
N ARG A 51 -7.40 -15.52 -5.83
CA ARG A 51 -6.39 -14.60 -6.36
C ARG A 51 -6.82 -13.14 -6.21
N GLU A 52 -8.12 -12.89 -6.36
CA GLU A 52 -8.77 -11.58 -6.19
C GLU A 52 -8.61 -11.10 -4.75
N ARG A 53 -8.91 -11.96 -3.76
CA ARG A 53 -8.72 -11.64 -2.34
C ARG A 53 -7.25 -11.33 -2.03
N ALA A 54 -6.33 -12.14 -2.56
CA ALA A 54 -4.90 -11.93 -2.40
C ALA A 54 -4.43 -10.61 -3.03
N LEU A 55 -4.89 -10.29 -4.25
CA LEU A 55 -4.57 -9.02 -4.90
C LEU A 55 -5.08 -7.83 -4.09
N LEU A 56 -6.36 -7.83 -3.71
CA LEU A 56 -6.97 -6.73 -2.95
C LEU A 56 -6.24 -6.50 -1.62
N GLN A 57 -5.88 -7.57 -0.91
CA GLN A 57 -5.10 -7.47 0.32
C GLN A 57 -3.69 -6.92 0.06
N GLY A 58 -3.06 -7.27 -1.06
CA GLY A 58 -1.80 -6.67 -1.49
C GLY A 58 -1.91 -5.17 -1.74
N LEU A 59 -2.95 -4.73 -2.47
CA LEU A 59 -3.21 -3.31 -2.75
C LEU A 59 -3.48 -2.51 -1.47
N ILE A 60 -4.30 -3.05 -0.56
CA ILE A 60 -4.56 -2.50 0.78
C ILE A 60 -3.25 -2.32 1.56
N GLN A 61 -2.36 -3.32 1.54
CA GLN A 61 -1.06 -3.23 2.22
C GLN A 61 -0.15 -2.19 1.55
N LEU A 62 -0.14 -2.06 0.21
CA LEU A 62 0.60 -0.99 -0.46
C LEU A 62 0.14 0.40 -0.04
N ALA A 63 -1.19 0.61 0.00
CA ALA A 63 -1.76 1.87 0.46
C ALA A 63 -1.35 2.18 1.91
N ASN A 64 -1.48 1.20 2.81
CA ASN A 64 -1.04 1.34 4.20
C ASN A 64 0.48 1.62 4.30
N GLY A 65 1.30 0.97 3.48
CA GLY A 65 2.75 1.16 3.45
C GLY A 65 3.14 2.59 3.08
N TRP A 66 2.58 3.13 1.99
CA TRP A 66 2.80 4.53 1.61
C TRP A 66 2.25 5.52 2.63
N LEU A 67 1.10 5.22 3.24
CA LEU A 67 0.54 6.01 4.33
C LEU A 67 1.52 6.07 5.52
N LYS A 68 2.09 4.93 5.94
CA LYS A 68 3.11 4.91 7.00
C LYS A 68 4.34 5.71 6.64
N LEU A 69 4.77 5.68 5.38
CA LEU A 69 5.89 6.51 4.94
C LEU A 69 5.58 8.01 5.07
N ARG A 70 4.37 8.45 4.67
CA ARG A 70 3.90 9.83 4.87
C ARG A 70 3.78 10.24 6.33
N MET A 71 3.53 9.28 7.21
CA MET A 71 3.53 9.49 8.67
C MET A 71 4.94 9.52 9.27
N GLY A 72 6.02 9.47 8.46
CA GLY A 72 7.40 9.41 8.93
C GLY A 72 7.80 8.08 9.54
N ARG A 73 7.06 7.00 9.27
CA ARG A 73 7.25 5.66 9.88
C ARG A 73 7.87 4.67 8.89
N ALA A 74 9.03 5.00 8.34
CA ALA A 74 9.71 4.19 7.33
C ALA A 74 9.93 2.71 7.76
N PRO A 75 10.38 2.39 9.00
CA PRO A 75 10.52 1.00 9.42
C PRO A 75 9.21 0.21 9.42
N ALA A 76 8.07 0.86 9.66
CA ALA A 76 6.75 0.22 9.57
C ALA A 76 6.35 0.01 8.10
N ALA A 77 6.59 1.01 7.26
CA ALA A 77 6.35 0.91 5.82
C ALA A 77 7.13 -0.25 5.18
N GLY A 78 8.39 -0.48 5.57
CA GLY A 78 9.19 -1.62 5.09
C GLY A 78 8.61 -2.98 5.45
N ARG A 79 8.17 -3.15 6.70
CA ARG A 79 7.48 -4.40 7.12
C ARG A 79 6.19 -4.61 6.34
N ILE A 80 5.42 -3.55 6.11
CA ILE A 80 4.18 -3.61 5.33
C ILE A 80 4.46 -3.94 3.86
N ALA A 81 5.54 -3.42 3.26
CA ALA A 81 5.94 -3.76 1.90
C ALA A 81 6.25 -5.27 1.75
N ALA A 82 6.89 -5.88 2.75
CA ALA A 82 7.10 -7.32 2.78
C ALA A 82 5.78 -8.11 2.83
N LEU A 83 4.81 -7.67 3.64
CA LEU A 83 3.47 -8.27 3.65
C LEU A 83 2.76 -8.11 2.30
N ALA A 84 2.85 -6.93 1.67
CA ALA A 84 2.29 -6.70 0.34
C ALA A 84 2.88 -7.68 -0.69
N ARG A 85 4.19 -7.94 -0.65
CA ARG A 85 4.84 -8.95 -1.50
C ARG A 85 4.22 -10.33 -1.32
N GLU A 86 4.05 -10.81 -0.09
CA GLU A 86 3.47 -12.14 0.19
C GLU A 86 2.04 -12.29 -0.37
N HIS A 87 1.26 -11.21 -0.33
CA HIS A 87 -0.09 -11.18 -0.91
C HIS A 87 -0.07 -11.17 -2.43
N LEU A 88 0.80 -10.36 -3.04
CA LEU A 88 0.95 -10.30 -4.50
C LEU A 88 1.51 -11.61 -5.07
N ASP A 89 2.38 -12.30 -4.34
CA ASP A 89 2.87 -13.64 -4.71
C ASP A 89 1.74 -14.66 -4.76
N ARG A 90 0.83 -14.65 -3.78
CA ARG A 90 -0.38 -15.49 -3.79
C ARG A 90 -1.36 -15.11 -4.91
N ALA A 91 -1.45 -13.83 -5.27
CA ALA A 91 -2.26 -13.39 -6.41
C ALA A 91 -1.72 -13.91 -7.76
N GLY A 92 -0.45 -14.31 -7.81
CA GLY A 92 0.22 -14.83 -9.01
C GLY A 92 0.62 -13.72 -9.99
N ARG A 93 0.66 -14.08 -11.29
CA ARG A 93 0.99 -13.19 -12.41
C ARG A 93 -0.20 -13.05 -13.36
N GLY A 94 -0.17 -12.01 -14.19
CA GLY A 94 -1.23 -11.70 -15.16
C GLY A 94 -2.31 -10.81 -14.56
N GLU A 95 -3.44 -10.78 -15.24
CA GLU A 95 -4.58 -9.93 -14.88
C GLU A 95 -5.47 -10.58 -13.81
N VAL A 96 -5.84 -9.80 -12.80
CA VAL A 96 -6.80 -10.18 -11.75
C VAL A 96 -7.69 -8.97 -11.48
N LEU A 97 -9.01 -9.13 -11.54
CA LEU A 97 -9.98 -8.03 -11.46
C LEU A 97 -9.73 -6.89 -12.49
N GLY A 98 -9.18 -7.20 -13.67
CA GLY A 98 -8.81 -6.17 -14.66
C GLY A 98 -7.54 -5.38 -14.30
N ILE A 99 -6.80 -5.78 -13.25
CA ILE A 99 -5.51 -5.20 -12.87
C ILE A 99 -4.40 -6.17 -13.25
N ASP A 100 -3.43 -5.68 -14.02
CA ASP A 100 -2.17 -6.39 -14.21
C ASP A 100 -1.36 -6.38 -12.90
N THR A 101 -1.16 -7.57 -12.33
CA THR A 101 -0.34 -7.76 -11.13
C THR A 101 1.09 -7.25 -11.27
N ALA A 102 1.62 -7.08 -12.49
CA ALA A 102 2.92 -6.45 -12.72
C ALA A 102 2.95 -4.99 -12.23
N TRP A 103 1.87 -4.23 -12.38
CA TRP A 103 1.78 -2.86 -11.87
C TRP A 103 1.87 -2.83 -10.34
N ALA A 104 1.09 -3.67 -9.65
CA ALA A 104 1.11 -3.73 -8.18
C ALA A 104 2.48 -4.17 -7.64
N ARG A 105 3.17 -5.08 -8.33
CA ARG A 105 4.54 -5.49 -7.99
C ARG A 105 5.55 -4.35 -8.17
N ALA A 106 5.42 -3.56 -9.24
CA ALA A 106 6.26 -2.38 -9.44
C ALA A 106 6.02 -1.30 -8.37
N GLU A 107 4.77 -1.12 -7.93
CA GLU A 107 4.43 -0.23 -6.80
C GLU A 107 5.05 -0.71 -5.48
N ARG A 108 5.02 -2.03 -5.23
CA ARG A 108 5.73 -2.64 -4.11
C ARG A 108 7.22 -2.34 -4.15
N ASP A 109 7.86 -2.51 -5.32
CA ASP A 109 9.30 -2.23 -5.47
C ASP A 109 9.62 -0.74 -5.25
N ARG A 110 8.73 0.17 -5.67
CA ARG A 110 8.86 1.61 -5.41
C ARG A 110 8.78 1.92 -3.91
N LEU A 111 7.84 1.30 -3.21
CA LEU A 111 7.71 1.46 -1.76
C LEU A 111 8.96 0.93 -1.04
N GLU A 112 9.46 -0.25 -1.41
CA GLU A 112 10.68 -0.83 -0.82
C GLU A 112 11.88 0.10 -0.99
N ARG A 113 12.07 0.67 -2.18
CA ARG A 113 13.12 1.68 -2.42
C ARG A 113 12.91 2.95 -1.61
N ALA A 114 11.68 3.42 -1.48
CA ALA A 114 11.39 4.64 -0.72
C ALA A 114 11.60 4.50 0.80
N VAL A 115 11.56 3.26 1.32
CA VAL A 115 11.82 2.96 2.74
C VAL A 115 13.32 2.91 3.06
N ILE A 116 14.18 2.71 2.05
CA ILE A 116 15.63 2.73 2.18
C ILE A 116 16.12 4.00 1.48
N PRO A 117 16.25 5.14 2.17
CA PRO A 117 16.93 6.28 1.57
C PRO A 117 18.37 5.87 1.25
N ASP A 118 18.88 6.32 0.11
CA ASP A 118 20.29 6.17 -0.24
C ASP A 118 21.20 6.56 0.94
N GLY A 119 22.03 5.60 1.36
CA GLY A 119 23.26 5.87 2.11
C GLY A 119 23.09 6.23 3.57
N ASP A 120 22.90 5.22 4.41
CA ASP A 120 23.57 5.22 5.72
C ASP A 120 25.08 5.05 5.45
N THR A 121 25.77 6.12 5.02
CA THR A 121 27.22 6.24 5.21
C THR A 121 27.44 6.32 6.71
N HIS A 122 27.61 5.17 7.35
CA HIS A 122 28.13 5.09 8.71
C HIS A 122 29.66 5.22 8.64
N PRO A 123 30.28 6.37 8.99
CA PRO A 123 31.67 6.30 9.44
C PRO A 123 31.64 5.59 10.78
N GLY A 124 32.17 4.37 10.81
CA GLY A 124 32.37 3.63 12.05
C GLY A 124 33.06 4.54 13.06
N LYS A 125 32.40 4.80 14.19
CA LYS A 125 33.09 5.37 15.35
C LYS A 125 33.73 4.23 16.12
N VAL A 126 35.03 4.16 15.90
CA VAL A 126 36.09 3.54 16.69
C VAL A 126 35.77 3.65 18.19
N ALA A 127 35.75 2.52 18.88
CA ALA A 127 35.80 2.47 20.34
C ALA A 127 37.20 2.94 20.78
N LEU A 128 37.23 3.96 21.65
CA LEU A 128 38.38 4.31 22.47
C LEU A 128 38.47 3.35 23.66
#